data_AF-A0A5P8NC29-F1
#
_entry.id   AF-A0A5P8NC29-F1
#
_cell.length_a   1.000
_cell.length_b   1.000
_cell.length_c   1.000
_cell.angle_alpha   90.00
_cell.angle_beta   90.00
_cell.angle_gamma   90.00
#
_symmetry.space_group_name_H-M   'P 1'
#
loop_
_entity.id
_entity.type
_entity.pdbx_description
1 polymer ?
#
loop_
_entity_poly.entity_id
_entity_poly.type
_entity_poly.pdbx_seq_one_letter_code
_entity_poly.pdbx_strand_id
1 'polypeptide(L)'
;MKKILDILIIALLIVLLVNLFNGNKETELTNGKLLFEATDSSYTIPASVGLKIINNSVEDVSIHSCNDVKVNISGENIVFSEDFCKDVTIAAGEETVLDYQDQFSQFEQVGKYVFDIQVGDKQHLSGFEIENKGAIKKIFTTLFYAPIYNLMIFLVEFFGNSLGWAIVSITIIIRLVLLWPQHKMMLSQKKLQAIQPKIKDIQDKYKGNQQMLGMKMMELYKKEKVNPMGSCGFLLIQMPILLVIYNIILGIKDPSNLYHLYEFLSGFSLASMSSNFFGLDLLSAGGVAGAILAVSVGLIQFVQIKLSLADKKITSSKVVLEKKKDTNSYSQLMPDPEMMNKFMLYGMPSMVVVFTFTLFAGVGIYWGMSTLFMVFQQLIVNKILKK
;
A
#
# COMPACT_ATOMS: atom_id res chain seq x y z
N MET A 1 -11.99 14.14 -22.08
CA MET A 1 -11.30 14.98 -21.08
C MET A 1 -12.25 15.47 -20.01
N LYS A 2 -13.34 16.22 -20.33
CA LYS A 2 -14.38 16.60 -19.36
C LYS A 2 -14.85 15.43 -18.46
N LYS A 3 -15.35 14.34 -19.03
CA LYS A 3 -15.82 13.17 -18.26
C LYS A 3 -14.79 12.53 -17.31
N ILE A 4 -13.49 12.62 -17.60
CA ILE A 4 -12.44 12.04 -16.73
C ILE A 4 -12.11 13.02 -15.60
N LEU A 5 -12.08 14.32 -15.91
CA LEU A 5 -11.96 15.38 -14.92
C LEU A 5 -13.16 15.36 -13.96
N ASP A 6 -14.37 15.15 -14.48
CA ASP A 6 -15.60 15.03 -13.68
C ASP A 6 -15.54 13.82 -12.75
N ILE A 7 -15.04 12.67 -13.21
CA ILE A 7 -14.87 11.46 -12.37
C ILE A 7 -13.81 11.69 -11.28
N LEU A 8 -12.69 12.35 -11.60
CA LEU A 8 -11.65 12.67 -10.63
C LEU A 8 -12.13 13.69 -9.59
N ILE A 9 -12.92 14.68 -10.00
CA ILE A 9 -13.55 15.65 -9.09
C ILE A 9 -14.57 14.95 -8.19
N ILE A 10 -15.37 14.04 -8.73
CA ILE A 10 -16.33 13.25 -7.94
C ILE A 10 -15.60 12.34 -6.95
N ALA A 11 -14.52 11.66 -7.36
CA ALA A 11 -13.71 10.84 -6.46
C ALA A 11 -13.07 11.67 -5.35
N LEU A 12 -12.55 12.87 -5.68
CA LEU A 12 -12.00 13.80 -4.70
C LEU A 12 -13.07 14.31 -3.73
N LEU A 13 -14.27 14.63 -4.22
CA LEU A 13 -15.41 15.06 -3.42
C LEU A 13 -15.93 13.93 -2.52
N ILE A 14 -15.94 12.68 -2.98
CA ILE A 14 -16.34 11.53 -2.16
C ILE A 14 -15.31 11.32 -1.04
N VAL A 15 -14.01 11.42 -1.32
CA VAL A 15 -12.96 11.31 -0.30
C VAL A 15 -13.05 12.46 0.71
N LEU A 16 -13.29 13.70 0.25
CA LEU A 16 -13.54 14.86 1.12
C LEU A 16 -14.81 14.70 1.96
N LEU A 17 -15.90 14.19 1.38
CA LEU A 17 -17.16 13.95 2.08
C LEU A 17 -17.03 12.81 3.10
N VAL A 18 -16.33 11.72 2.78
CA VAL A 18 -16.06 10.64 3.75
C VAL A 18 -15.22 11.17 4.92
N ASN A 19 -14.25 12.05 4.67
CA ASN A 19 -13.48 12.69 5.74
C ASN A 19 -14.27 13.77 6.51
N LEU A 20 -15.25 14.44 5.88
CA LEU A 20 -16.12 15.44 6.52
C LEU A 20 -17.27 14.80 7.34
N PHE A 21 -17.72 13.60 6.96
CA PHE A 21 -18.80 12.87 7.63
C PHE A 21 -18.32 11.79 8.60
N ASN A 22 -17.01 11.58 8.75
CA ASN A 22 -16.43 11.04 9.98
C ASN A 22 -16.48 12.11 11.10
N GLY A 23 -17.66 12.69 11.31
CA GLY A 23 -17.95 13.54 12.44
C GLY A 23 -17.88 12.69 13.71
N ASN A 24 -17.16 13.20 14.71
CA ASN A 24 -17.17 12.70 16.06
C ASN A 24 -18.61 12.43 16.47
N LYS A 25 -18.93 11.15 16.75
CA LYS A 25 -20.21 10.82 17.37
C LYS A 25 -20.20 11.49 18.75
N GLU A 26 -21.05 12.49 18.95
CA GLU A 26 -21.34 12.97 20.29
C GLU A 26 -22.00 11.82 21.06
N THR A 27 -21.26 11.29 22.04
CA THR A 27 -21.73 10.25 22.96
C THR A 27 -22.60 10.92 24.01
N GLU A 28 -23.86 10.48 24.18
CA GLU A 28 -24.68 10.90 25.32
C GLU A 28 -23.97 10.54 26.63
N LEU A 29 -23.56 11.57 27.39
CA LEU A 29 -22.99 11.43 28.72
C LEU A 29 -24.04 10.81 29.66
N THR A 30 -23.90 9.52 29.91
CA THR A 30 -24.64 8.81 30.97
C THR A 30 -23.86 8.91 32.26
N ASN A 31 -24.53 9.26 33.36
CA ASN A 31 -23.95 9.42 34.69
C ASN A 31 -23.02 8.24 35.07
N GLY A 32 -21.70 8.47 34.99
CA GLY A 32 -20.68 7.80 35.81
C GLY A 32 -20.15 6.45 35.35
N LYS A 33 -20.09 6.13 34.04
CA LYS A 33 -19.52 4.83 33.60
C LYS A 33 -18.18 4.98 32.87
N LEU A 34 -17.09 4.66 33.57
CA LEU A 34 -15.81 4.32 32.93
C LEU A 34 -15.99 3.01 32.15
N LEU A 35 -15.56 3.00 30.89
CA LEU A 35 -15.56 1.81 30.04
C LEU A 35 -14.12 1.45 29.68
N PHE A 36 -13.84 0.16 29.73
CA PHE A 36 -12.55 -0.43 29.43
C PHE A 36 -12.76 -1.55 28.43
N GLU A 37 -12.15 -1.43 27.26
CA GLU A 37 -12.29 -2.39 26.18
C GLU A 37 -10.92 -2.61 25.54
N ALA A 38 -10.56 -3.86 25.26
CA ALA A 38 -9.42 -4.12 24.40
C ALA A 38 -9.70 -3.48 23.03
N THR A 39 -8.69 -2.86 22.41
CA THR A 39 -8.88 -2.18 21.12
C THR A 39 -9.37 -3.13 20.03
N ASP A 40 -8.95 -4.40 20.09
CA ASP A 40 -9.46 -5.50 19.30
C ASP A 40 -9.77 -6.72 20.17
N SER A 41 -10.74 -7.54 19.71
CA SER A 41 -11.08 -8.80 20.36
C SER A 41 -10.09 -9.93 20.08
N SER A 42 -9.29 -9.83 19.01
CA SER A 42 -8.30 -10.83 18.60
C SER A 42 -7.10 -10.19 17.92
N TYR A 43 -5.90 -10.64 18.28
CA TYR A 43 -4.62 -10.17 17.73
C TYR A 43 -3.82 -11.33 17.13
N THR A 44 -2.86 -11.01 16.25
CA THR A 44 -1.94 -12.01 15.67
C THR A 44 -0.49 -11.66 15.93
N ILE A 45 0.34 -12.62 16.35
CA ILE A 45 1.76 -12.39 16.69
C ILE A 45 2.59 -11.78 15.53
N PRO A 46 3.40 -10.72 15.76
CA PRO A 46 3.51 -9.97 17.02
C PRO A 46 2.24 -9.14 17.26
N ALA A 47 1.73 -9.17 18.50
CA ALA A 47 0.49 -8.52 18.86
C ALA A 47 0.76 -7.09 19.36
N SER A 48 0.12 -6.11 18.73
CA SER A 48 0.11 -4.71 19.18
C SER A 48 -1.17 -4.48 19.95
N VAL A 49 -1.13 -4.77 21.25
CA VAL A 49 -2.30 -4.77 22.13
C VAL A 49 -2.57 -3.35 22.64
N GLY A 50 -3.83 -2.92 22.63
CA GLY A 50 -4.27 -1.67 23.24
C GLY A 50 -5.42 -1.87 24.21
N LEU A 51 -5.46 -1.06 25.26
CA LEU A 51 -6.61 -0.92 26.15
C LEU A 51 -7.26 0.45 25.90
N LYS A 52 -8.45 0.45 25.31
CA LYS A 52 -9.28 1.64 25.16
C LYS A 52 -9.98 1.95 26.47
N ILE A 53 -9.85 3.20 26.91
CA ILE A 53 -10.44 3.72 28.14
C ILE A 53 -11.33 4.91 27.77
N ILE A 54 -12.60 4.85 28.14
CA ILE A 54 -13.58 5.89 27.84
C ILE A 54 -14.10 6.46 29.15
N ASN A 55 -13.85 7.76 29.37
CA ASN A 55 -14.33 8.47 30.54
C ASN A 55 -15.66 9.16 30.25
N ASN A 56 -16.77 8.44 30.41
CA ASN A 56 -18.12 9.06 30.35
C ASN A 56 -18.55 9.70 31.69
N SER A 57 -17.62 9.93 32.62
CA SER A 57 -17.92 10.59 33.89
C SER A 57 -17.80 12.11 33.76
N VAL A 58 -18.20 12.81 34.83
CA VAL A 58 -18.17 14.28 34.93
C VAL A 58 -16.87 14.80 35.53
N GLU A 59 -15.98 13.91 35.99
CA GLU A 59 -14.70 14.24 36.59
C GLU A 59 -13.55 13.59 35.82
N ASP A 60 -12.36 14.16 35.95
CA ASP A 60 -11.15 13.59 35.37
C ASP A 60 -10.75 12.34 36.16
N VAL A 61 -10.27 11.33 35.44
CA VAL A 61 -9.85 10.06 36.05
C VAL A 61 -8.39 9.81 35.69
N SER A 62 -7.56 9.61 36.72
CA SER A 62 -6.17 9.19 36.56
C SER A 62 -6.05 7.69 36.84
N ILE A 63 -5.37 6.99 35.95
CA ILE A 63 -5.13 5.55 36.04
C ILE A 63 -3.63 5.32 35.89
N HIS A 64 -3.06 4.55 36.80
CA HIS A 64 -1.66 4.15 36.76
C HIS A 64 -1.52 2.81 36.01
N SER A 65 -0.86 2.84 34.85
CA SER A 65 -0.82 1.73 33.87
C SER A 65 -0.39 0.36 34.39
N CYS A 66 0.32 0.27 35.52
CA CYS A 66 0.77 -1.00 36.11
C CYS A 66 0.19 -1.30 37.49
N ASN A 67 -0.34 -0.30 38.19
CA ASN A 67 -0.91 -0.51 39.53
C ASN A 67 -2.39 -0.83 39.42
N ASP A 68 -3.06 -0.09 38.55
CA ASP A 68 -4.49 -0.16 38.33
C ASP A 68 -4.84 -1.11 37.19
N VAL A 69 -3.91 -1.40 36.27
CA VAL A 69 -4.12 -2.32 35.14
C VAL A 69 -3.14 -3.48 35.22
N LYS A 70 -3.68 -4.68 35.43
CA LYS A 70 -2.93 -5.94 35.37
C LYS A 70 -3.34 -6.69 34.11
N VAL A 71 -2.37 -7.34 33.47
CA VAL A 71 -2.65 -8.22 32.33
C VAL A 71 -2.38 -9.64 32.77
N ASN A 72 -3.40 -10.48 32.63
CA ASN A 72 -3.32 -11.89 32.99
C ASN A 72 -3.39 -12.77 31.74
N ILE A 73 -2.55 -13.80 31.69
CA ILE A 73 -2.65 -14.91 30.75
C ILE A 73 -2.77 -16.21 31.53
N SER A 74 -3.82 -17.00 31.28
CA SER A 74 -4.02 -18.30 31.93
C SER A 74 -3.94 -18.28 33.48
N GLY A 75 -4.22 -17.13 34.11
CA GLY A 75 -4.16 -16.95 35.57
C GLY A 75 -2.82 -16.44 36.12
N GLU A 76 -1.82 -16.18 35.27
CA GLU A 76 -0.55 -15.57 35.65
C GLU A 76 -0.49 -14.09 35.22
N ASN A 77 -0.06 -13.21 36.14
CA ASN A 77 0.10 -11.79 35.86
C ASN A 77 1.41 -11.54 35.08
N ILE A 78 1.31 -10.75 34.02
CA ILE A 78 2.44 -10.28 33.23
C ILE A 78 3.05 -9.04 33.92
N VAL A 79 4.38 -8.98 33.96
CA VAL A 79 5.13 -7.86 34.52
C VAL A 79 5.67 -7.00 33.38
N PHE A 80 5.35 -5.70 33.42
CA PHE A 80 5.79 -4.72 32.42
C PHE A 80 7.03 -3.96 32.91
N SER A 81 7.80 -3.40 31.98
CA SER A 81 8.96 -2.57 32.31
C SER A 81 8.56 -1.27 33.03
N GLU A 82 9.40 -0.77 33.93
CA GLU A 82 9.14 0.47 34.69
C GLU A 82 8.86 1.68 33.78
N ASP A 83 9.55 1.80 32.64
CA ASP A 83 9.34 2.88 31.66
C ASP A 83 7.91 2.95 31.08
N PHE A 84 7.17 1.84 31.13
CA PHE A 84 5.77 1.78 30.70
C PHE A 84 4.80 2.22 31.81
N CYS A 85 5.19 2.05 33.07
CA CYS A 85 4.35 2.31 34.24
C CYS A 85 4.26 3.81 34.53
N LYS A 86 3.23 4.45 33.97
CA LYS A 86 2.98 5.89 34.11
C LYS A 86 1.50 6.19 34.42
N ASP A 87 1.26 7.35 35.00
CA ASP A 87 -0.09 7.89 35.18
C ASP A 87 -0.66 8.39 33.85
N VAL A 88 -1.87 7.96 33.54
CA VAL A 88 -2.67 8.40 32.41
C VAL A 88 -3.89 9.12 32.94
N THR A 89 -3.98 10.43 32.71
CA THR A 89 -5.14 11.23 33.11
C THR A 89 -6.07 11.41 31.92
N ILE A 90 -7.35 11.16 32.14
CA ILE A 90 -8.39 11.12 31.11
C ILE A 90 -9.44 12.14 31.50
N ALA A 91 -9.57 13.20 30.71
CA ALA A 91 -10.54 14.25 31.00
C ALA A 91 -11.98 13.74 30.89
N ALA A 92 -12.89 14.40 31.58
CA ALA A 92 -14.33 14.11 31.48
C ALA A 92 -14.83 14.17 30.03
N GLY A 93 -15.47 13.09 29.57
CA GLY A 93 -15.99 12.95 28.20
C GLY A 93 -14.97 12.53 27.14
N GLU A 94 -13.70 12.32 27.51
CA GLU A 94 -12.64 11.92 26.57
C GLU A 94 -12.39 10.40 26.56
N GLU A 95 -11.78 9.93 25.47
CA GLU A 95 -11.26 8.58 25.34
C GLU A 95 -9.75 8.60 25.14
N THR A 96 -9.06 7.60 25.67
CA THR A 96 -7.64 7.38 25.45
C THR A 96 -7.37 5.89 25.22
N VAL A 97 -6.21 5.59 24.66
CA VAL A 97 -5.74 4.21 24.49
C VAL A 97 -4.41 4.06 25.23
N LEU A 98 -4.38 3.15 26.18
CA LEU A 98 -3.14 2.67 26.76
C LEU A 98 -2.54 1.62 25.81
N ASP A 99 -1.50 2.02 25.08
CA ASP A 99 -0.87 1.22 24.02
C ASP A 99 0.30 0.38 24.57
N TYR A 100 0.24 -0.93 24.39
CA TYR A 100 1.26 -1.89 24.81
C TYR A 100 2.21 -2.29 23.68
N GLN A 101 2.23 -1.57 22.56
CA GLN A 101 3.05 -1.88 21.38
C GLN A 101 4.56 -1.97 21.68
N ASP A 102 5.09 -1.13 22.57
CA ASP A 102 6.49 -1.22 23.05
C ASP A 102 6.76 -2.49 23.87
N GLN A 103 5.71 -3.11 24.42
CA GLN A 103 5.76 -4.32 25.25
C GLN A 103 5.33 -5.57 24.47
N PHE A 104 5.37 -5.54 23.13
CA PHE A 104 4.90 -6.65 22.28
C PHE A 104 5.52 -8.02 22.62
N SER A 105 6.75 -8.03 23.16
CA SER A 105 7.46 -9.25 23.60
C SER A 105 6.75 -9.98 24.75
N GLN A 106 5.93 -9.26 25.52
CA GLN A 106 5.10 -9.84 26.57
C GLN A 106 3.87 -10.59 26.02
N PHE A 107 3.59 -10.46 24.73
CA PHE A 107 2.37 -10.97 24.07
C PHE A 107 2.68 -12.04 23.00
N GLU A 108 3.77 -12.79 23.16
CA GLU A 108 4.18 -13.83 22.22
C GLU A 108 3.47 -15.18 22.44
N GLN A 109 2.80 -15.36 23.59
CA GLN A 109 2.10 -16.60 23.90
C GLN A 109 0.68 -16.58 23.31
N VAL A 110 0.28 -17.67 22.65
CA VAL A 110 -1.08 -17.83 22.14
C VAL A 110 -2.01 -18.18 23.29
N GLY A 111 -3.17 -17.52 23.36
CA GLY A 111 -4.14 -17.77 24.41
C GLY A 111 -5.06 -16.60 24.68
N LYS A 112 -5.88 -16.75 25.72
CA LYS A 112 -6.80 -15.71 26.19
C LYS A 112 -6.13 -14.87 27.27
N TYR A 113 -6.11 -13.58 27.01
CA TYR A 113 -5.58 -12.57 27.91
C TYR A 113 -6.76 -11.80 28.51
N VAL A 114 -6.57 -11.30 29.73
CA VAL A 114 -7.56 -10.49 30.42
C VAL A 114 -6.86 -9.29 31.05
N PHE A 115 -7.32 -8.10 30.67
CA PHE A 115 -7.09 -6.89 31.44
C PHE A 115 -7.93 -6.97 32.72
N ASP A 116 -7.27 -6.98 33.86
CA ASP A 116 -7.84 -6.83 35.19
C ASP A 116 -7.57 -5.42 35.68
N ILE A 117 -8.61 -4.59 35.68
CA ILE A 117 -8.50 -3.15 35.92
C ILE A 117 -9.21 -2.81 37.23
N GLN A 118 -8.47 -2.24 38.18
CA GLN A 118 -8.97 -1.71 39.45
C GLN A 118 -8.98 -0.19 39.42
N VAL A 119 -10.16 0.41 39.56
CA VAL A 119 -10.31 1.87 39.75
C VAL A 119 -11.19 2.11 40.97
N GLY A 120 -10.58 2.60 42.05
CA GLY A 120 -11.23 2.66 43.36
C GLY A 120 -11.66 1.27 43.83
N ASP A 121 -12.93 1.12 44.22
CA ASP A 121 -13.50 -0.16 44.67
C ASP A 121 -14.09 -1.03 43.55
N LYS A 122 -14.01 -0.60 42.28
CA LYS A 122 -14.61 -1.30 41.15
C LYS A 122 -13.56 -2.07 40.35
N GLN A 123 -13.87 -3.32 40.05
CA GLN A 123 -13.10 -4.18 39.16
C GLN A 123 -13.76 -4.24 37.78
N HIS A 124 -12.95 -4.07 36.74
CA HIS A 124 -13.35 -4.17 35.34
C HIS A 124 -12.48 -5.21 34.64
N LEU A 125 -13.12 -6.11 33.88
CA LEU A 125 -12.43 -7.15 33.11
C LEU A 125 -12.66 -6.95 31.62
N SER A 126 -11.59 -6.96 30.84
CA SER A 126 -11.66 -6.92 29.38
C SER A 126 -10.76 -7.99 28.78
N GLY A 127 -11.36 -8.97 28.10
CA GLY A 127 -10.66 -10.10 27.52
C GLY A 127 -10.35 -9.92 26.03
N PHE A 128 -9.22 -10.47 25.58
CA PHE A 128 -8.85 -10.58 24.17
C PHE A 128 -8.08 -11.87 23.92
N GLU A 129 -8.03 -12.31 22.65
CA GLU A 129 -7.34 -13.54 22.27
C GLU A 129 -6.13 -13.22 21.38
N ILE A 130 -5.01 -13.90 21.60
CA ILE A 130 -3.86 -13.85 20.70
C ILE A 130 -3.78 -15.18 19.97
N GLU A 131 -3.78 -15.10 18.64
CA GLU A 131 -3.72 -16.24 17.75
C GLU A 131 -2.45 -16.22 16.88
N ASN A 132 -2.13 -17.39 16.32
CA ASN A 132 -1.11 -17.46 15.28
C ASN A 132 -1.62 -16.82 13.99
N LYS A 133 -0.72 -16.15 13.25
CA LYS A 133 -1.01 -15.73 11.87
C LYS A 133 -1.46 -16.94 11.04
N GLY A 134 -2.58 -16.80 10.33
CA GLY A 134 -3.04 -17.81 9.37
C GLY A 134 -1.98 -18.13 8.30
N ALA A 135 -2.01 -19.34 7.74
CA ALA A 135 -0.93 -19.89 6.91
C ALA A 135 -0.47 -18.96 5.78
N ILE A 136 -1.41 -18.33 5.07
CA ILE A 136 -1.11 -17.40 3.97
C ILE A 136 -0.40 -16.14 4.50
N LYS A 137 -0.91 -15.53 5.58
CA LYS A 137 -0.31 -14.34 6.22
C LYS A 137 1.08 -14.65 6.75
N LYS A 138 1.28 -15.85 7.32
CA LYS A 138 2.59 -16.35 7.77
C LYS A 138 3.57 -16.45 6.59
N ILE A 139 3.20 -17.15 5.52
CA ILE A 139 4.04 -17.27 4.32
C ILE A 139 4.39 -15.89 3.75
N PHE A 140 3.41 -15.00 3.61
CA PHE A 140 3.66 -13.66 3.09
C PHE A 140 4.62 -12.86 3.99
N THR A 141 4.42 -12.94 5.31
CA THR A 141 5.27 -12.25 6.28
C THR A 141 6.69 -12.79 6.24
N THR A 142 6.86 -14.11 6.29
CA THR A 142 8.17 -14.76 6.35
C THR A 142 8.94 -14.65 5.03
N LEU A 143 8.27 -14.77 3.89
CA LEU A 143 8.94 -14.81 2.58
C LEU A 143 9.20 -13.41 2.00
N PHE A 144 8.31 -12.45 2.25
CA PHE A 144 8.40 -11.12 1.63
C PHE A 144 8.60 -10.01 2.65
N TYR A 145 7.73 -9.90 3.66
CA TYR A 145 7.79 -8.76 4.59
C TYR A 145 9.07 -8.73 5.42
N ALA A 146 9.36 -9.79 6.19
CA ALA A 146 10.49 -9.82 7.11
C ALA A 146 11.85 -9.65 6.39
N PRO A 147 12.15 -10.33 5.26
CA PRO A 147 13.41 -10.12 4.56
C PRO A 147 13.57 -8.69 4.01
N ILE A 148 12.49 -8.10 3.45
CA ILE A 148 12.53 -6.74 2.90
C ILE A 148 12.62 -5.71 4.03
N TYR A 149 11.95 -5.95 5.17
CA TYR A 149 12.05 -5.11 6.37
C TYR A 149 13.48 -5.11 6.92
N ASN A 150 14.10 -6.28 7.12
CA ASN A 150 15.49 -6.38 7.56
C ASN A 150 16.46 -5.71 6.60
N LEU A 151 16.27 -5.90 5.29
CA LEU A 151 17.07 -5.20 4.29
C LEU A 151 16.88 -3.69 4.37
N MET A 152 15.66 -3.19 4.61
CA MET A 152 15.39 -1.77 4.82
C MET A 152 16.16 -1.25 6.04
N ILE A 153 16.06 -1.91 7.19
CA ILE A 153 16.75 -1.51 8.43
C ILE A 153 18.26 -1.53 8.26
N PHE A 154 18.81 -2.59 7.67
CA PHE A 154 20.23 -2.65 7.32
C PHE A 154 20.68 -1.47 6.45
N LEU A 155 19.88 -1.10 5.44
CA LEU A 155 20.19 0.05 4.58
C LEU A 155 20.05 1.38 5.33
N VAL A 156 19.10 1.50 6.26
CA VAL A 156 18.95 2.69 7.12
C VAL A 156 20.23 2.87 7.95
N GLU A 157 20.70 1.83 8.62
CA GLU A 157 21.96 1.88 9.38
C GLU A 157 23.15 2.20 8.46
N PHE A 158 23.25 1.52 7.31
CA PHE A 158 24.33 1.72 6.35
C PHE A 158 24.43 3.16 5.84
N PHE A 159 23.30 3.86 5.67
CA PHE A 159 23.26 5.26 5.27
C PHE A 159 23.18 6.25 6.44
N GLY A 160 23.67 5.86 7.63
CA GLY A 160 23.75 6.75 8.78
C GLY A 160 22.37 7.16 9.31
N ASN A 161 21.46 6.19 9.43
CA ASN A 161 20.08 6.34 9.89
C ASN A 161 19.17 7.16 8.96
N SER A 162 19.52 7.29 7.68
CA SER A 162 18.70 7.98 6.68
C SER A 162 17.70 7.03 6.01
N LEU A 163 16.40 7.19 6.31
CA LEU A 163 15.33 6.43 5.65
C LEU A 163 15.25 6.67 4.14
N GLY A 164 15.50 7.89 3.68
CA GLY A 164 15.36 8.23 2.25
C GLY A 164 16.35 7.49 1.35
N TRP A 165 17.65 7.50 1.71
CA TRP A 165 18.67 6.73 1.00
C TRP A 165 18.44 5.21 1.09
N ALA A 166 17.89 4.72 2.20
CA ALA A 166 17.49 3.32 2.32
C ALA A 166 16.37 2.98 1.31
N ILE A 167 15.32 3.80 1.21
CA ILE A 167 14.23 3.63 0.24
C ILE A 167 14.76 3.68 -1.21
N VAL A 168 15.64 4.63 -1.54
CA VAL A 168 16.23 4.70 -2.89
C VAL A 168 17.01 3.43 -3.21
N SER A 169 17.85 2.97 -2.28
CA SER A 169 18.73 1.82 -2.49
C SER A 169 17.97 0.51 -2.56
N ILE A 170 17.00 0.28 -1.66
CA ILE A 170 16.17 -0.93 -1.71
C ILE A 170 15.35 -0.99 -3.00
N THR A 171 14.88 0.17 -3.49
CA THR A 171 14.18 0.25 -4.78
C THR A 171 15.08 -0.23 -5.91
N ILE A 172 16.33 0.22 -5.97
CA ILE A 172 17.30 -0.21 -6.99
C ILE A 172 17.57 -1.71 -6.87
N ILE A 173 17.81 -2.23 -5.66
CA ILE A 173 18.08 -3.67 -5.43
C ILE A 173 16.90 -4.51 -5.91
N ILE A 174 15.67 -4.18 -5.51
CA ILE A 174 14.46 -4.88 -5.95
C ILE A 174 14.34 -4.83 -7.48
N ARG A 175 14.59 -3.67 -8.09
CA ARG A 175 14.54 -3.50 -9.55
C ARG A 175 15.58 -4.34 -10.28
N LEU A 176 16.78 -4.48 -9.73
CA LEU A 176 17.84 -5.34 -10.28
C LEU A 176 17.47 -6.82 -10.19
N VAL A 177 16.93 -7.27 -9.06
CA VAL A 177 16.44 -8.66 -8.89
C VAL A 177 15.32 -8.97 -9.90
N LEU A 178 14.41 -8.02 -10.11
CA LEU A 178 13.29 -8.17 -11.04
C LEU A 178 13.64 -7.86 -12.50
N LEU A 179 14.87 -7.44 -12.81
CA LEU A 179 15.26 -7.00 -14.14
C LEU A 179 15.03 -8.08 -15.20
N TRP A 180 15.41 -9.32 -14.88
CA TRP A 180 15.28 -10.46 -15.78
C TRP A 180 13.82 -10.82 -16.12
N PRO A 181 12.91 -11.07 -15.15
CA PRO A 181 11.52 -11.35 -15.46
C PRO A 181 10.85 -10.17 -16.17
N GLN A 182 11.12 -8.93 -15.73
CA GLN A 182 10.55 -7.72 -16.34
C GLN A 182 10.95 -7.57 -17.80
N HIS A 183 12.21 -7.86 -18.15
CA HIS A 183 12.67 -7.84 -19.54
C HIS A 183 11.87 -8.81 -20.45
N LYS A 184 11.60 -10.04 -19.99
CA LYS A 184 10.77 -11.00 -20.74
C LYS A 184 9.36 -10.47 -21.00
N MET A 185 8.81 -9.74 -20.04
CA MET A 185 7.46 -9.17 -20.13
C MET A 185 7.41 -8.01 -21.12
N MET A 186 8.42 -7.15 -21.13
CA MET A 186 8.56 -6.07 -22.12
C MET A 186 8.65 -6.62 -23.56
N LEU A 187 9.38 -7.72 -23.78
CA LEU A 187 9.42 -8.40 -25.08
C LEU A 187 8.05 -8.95 -25.50
N SER A 188 7.30 -9.55 -24.57
CA SER A 188 5.94 -10.02 -24.83
C SER A 188 5.00 -8.88 -25.20
N GLN A 189 5.12 -7.71 -24.54
CA GLN A 189 4.34 -6.51 -24.86
C GLN A 189 4.62 -6.01 -26.28
N LYS A 190 5.88 -5.97 -26.71
CA LYS A 190 6.23 -5.56 -28.09
C LYS A 190 5.68 -6.51 -29.15
N LYS A 191 5.72 -7.83 -28.91
CA LYS A 191 5.07 -8.80 -29.81
C LYS A 191 3.55 -8.56 -29.90
N LEU A 192 2.91 -8.25 -28.78
CA LEU A 192 1.49 -7.91 -28.75
C LEU A 192 1.19 -6.61 -29.52
N GLN A 193 2.06 -5.61 -29.41
CA GLN A 193 1.96 -4.37 -30.19
C GLN A 193 2.06 -4.65 -31.71
N ALA A 194 2.97 -5.54 -32.13
CA ALA A 194 3.15 -5.90 -33.53
C ALA A 194 1.92 -6.56 -34.16
N ILE A 195 1.12 -7.31 -33.38
CA ILE A 195 -0.10 -7.98 -33.87
C ILE A 195 -1.38 -7.15 -33.72
N GLN A 196 -1.30 -5.92 -33.17
CA GLN A 196 -2.46 -5.02 -33.03
C GLN A 196 -3.28 -4.81 -34.31
N PRO A 197 -2.68 -4.71 -35.52
CA PRO A 197 -3.47 -4.59 -36.75
C PRO A 197 -4.36 -5.81 -37.00
N LYS A 198 -3.86 -7.02 -36.73
CA LYS A 198 -4.61 -8.27 -36.87
C LYS A 198 -5.73 -8.37 -35.82
N ILE A 199 -5.46 -7.88 -34.60
CA ILE A 199 -6.47 -7.79 -33.53
C ILE A 199 -7.63 -6.90 -33.97
N LYS A 200 -7.34 -5.71 -34.53
CA LYS A 200 -8.36 -4.79 -35.02
C LYS A 200 -9.21 -5.38 -36.14
N ASP A 201 -8.59 -6.06 -37.11
CA ASP A 201 -9.30 -6.73 -38.20
C ASP A 201 -10.28 -7.81 -37.68
N ILE A 202 -9.88 -8.61 -36.69
CA ILE A 202 -10.78 -9.59 -36.04
C ILE A 202 -11.90 -8.88 -35.27
N GLN A 203 -11.58 -7.82 -34.52
CA GLN A 203 -12.59 -7.03 -33.80
C GLN A 203 -13.62 -6.44 -34.74
N ASP A 204 -13.21 -5.94 -35.91
CA ASP A 204 -14.07 -5.36 -36.93
C ASP A 204 -14.94 -6.42 -37.64
N LYS A 205 -14.37 -7.59 -37.96
CA LYS A 205 -15.09 -8.69 -38.63
C LYS A 205 -16.16 -9.36 -37.78
N TYR A 206 -15.93 -9.45 -36.47
CA TYR A 206 -16.82 -10.17 -35.55
C TYR A 206 -17.54 -9.23 -34.58
N LYS A 207 -17.72 -7.94 -34.95
CA LYS A 207 -18.53 -6.99 -34.19
C LYS A 207 -19.94 -7.57 -33.98
N GLY A 208 -20.32 -7.75 -32.71
CA GLY A 208 -21.63 -8.27 -32.31
C GLY A 208 -21.68 -9.77 -31.98
N ASN A 209 -20.62 -10.55 -32.26
CA ASN A 209 -20.53 -11.96 -31.86
C ASN A 209 -19.36 -12.18 -30.90
N GLN A 210 -19.61 -11.99 -29.59
CA GLN A 210 -18.60 -12.08 -28.54
C GLN A 210 -17.93 -13.46 -28.46
N GLN A 211 -18.69 -14.53 -28.71
CA GLN A 211 -18.17 -15.89 -28.66
C GLN A 211 -17.17 -16.15 -29.79
N MET A 212 -17.53 -15.79 -31.02
CA MET A 212 -16.64 -15.91 -32.18
C MET A 212 -15.43 -14.97 -32.07
N LEU A 213 -15.65 -13.76 -31.55
CA LEU A 213 -14.58 -12.80 -31.28
C LEU A 213 -13.54 -13.40 -30.32
N GLY A 214 -13.98 -13.92 -29.16
CA GLY A 214 -13.10 -14.53 -28.18
C GLY A 214 -12.31 -15.73 -28.74
N MET A 215 -12.99 -16.60 -29.49
CA MET A 215 -12.36 -17.77 -30.12
C MET A 215 -11.29 -17.36 -31.15
N LYS A 216 -11.61 -16.43 -32.05
CA LYS A 216 -10.69 -15.96 -33.09
C LYS A 216 -9.53 -15.16 -32.53
N MET A 217 -9.75 -14.40 -31.46
CA MET A 217 -8.68 -13.72 -30.72
C MET A 217 -7.71 -14.73 -30.09
N MET A 218 -8.22 -15.79 -29.46
CA MET A 218 -7.36 -16.84 -28.89
C MET A 218 -6.62 -17.63 -29.98
N GLU A 219 -7.27 -17.91 -31.11
CA GLU A 219 -6.64 -18.55 -32.27
C GLU A 219 -5.47 -17.70 -32.81
N LEU A 220 -5.67 -16.38 -32.92
CA LEU A 220 -4.61 -15.45 -33.30
C LEU A 220 -3.45 -15.48 -32.30
N TYR A 221 -3.72 -15.39 -31.00
CA TYR A 221 -2.67 -15.42 -29.97
C TYR A 221 -1.86 -16.72 -29.99
N LYS A 222 -2.53 -17.87 -30.18
CA LYS A 222 -1.86 -19.17 -30.35
C LYS A 222 -1.02 -19.23 -31.62
N LYS A 223 -1.58 -18.77 -32.76
CA LYS A 223 -0.90 -18.76 -34.07
C LYS A 223 0.36 -17.88 -34.06
N GLU A 224 0.28 -16.70 -33.44
CA GLU A 224 1.40 -15.76 -33.36
C GLU A 224 2.33 -16.07 -32.16
N LYS A 225 2.01 -17.08 -31.35
CA LYS A 225 2.75 -17.47 -30.13
C LYS A 225 2.97 -16.29 -29.17
N VAL A 226 1.94 -15.47 -28.99
CA VAL A 226 1.93 -14.29 -28.11
C VAL A 226 1.04 -14.57 -26.90
N ASN A 227 1.53 -14.29 -25.70
CA ASN A 227 0.72 -14.39 -24.48
C ASN A 227 0.09 -13.02 -24.14
N PRO A 228 -1.26 -12.88 -24.18
CA PRO A 228 -1.94 -11.63 -23.82
C PRO A 228 -1.71 -11.23 -22.35
N MET A 229 -1.52 -12.20 -21.44
CA MET A 229 -1.23 -11.92 -20.02
C MET A 229 0.16 -11.33 -19.78
N GLY A 230 1.08 -11.43 -20.76
CA GLY A 230 2.39 -10.78 -20.66
C GLY A 230 2.30 -9.25 -20.55
N SER A 231 1.20 -8.64 -21.01
CA SER A 231 1.01 -7.19 -20.95
C SER A 231 0.53 -6.69 -19.59
N CYS A 232 -0.35 -7.43 -18.90
CA CYS A 232 -0.84 -7.07 -17.55
C CYS A 232 0.01 -7.69 -16.43
N GLY A 233 0.80 -8.72 -16.71
CA GLY A 233 1.59 -9.42 -15.70
C GLY A 233 2.55 -8.51 -14.93
N PHE A 234 3.00 -7.40 -15.53
CA PHE A 234 3.95 -6.50 -14.87
C PHE A 234 3.32 -5.87 -13.63
N LEU A 235 2.05 -5.50 -13.75
CA LEU A 235 1.27 -4.97 -12.62
C LEU A 235 1.08 -6.05 -11.55
N LEU A 236 0.81 -7.31 -11.94
CA LEU A 236 0.57 -8.40 -10.99
C LEU A 236 1.79 -8.70 -10.10
N ILE A 237 3.00 -8.65 -10.66
CA ILE A 237 4.23 -8.85 -9.86
C ILE A 237 4.54 -7.60 -9.02
N GLN A 238 4.20 -6.41 -9.53
CA GLN A 238 4.48 -5.15 -8.84
C GLN A 238 3.59 -4.95 -7.59
N MET A 239 2.33 -5.37 -7.64
CA MET A 239 1.37 -5.11 -6.55
C MET A 239 1.78 -5.72 -5.20
N PRO A 240 2.16 -7.02 -5.09
CA PRO A 240 2.62 -7.58 -3.82
C PRO A 240 3.83 -6.85 -3.24
N ILE A 241 4.78 -6.46 -4.08
CA ILE A 241 6.01 -5.77 -3.65
C ILE A 241 5.69 -4.35 -3.16
N LEU A 242 4.81 -3.65 -3.88
CA LEU A 242 4.32 -2.34 -3.46
C LEU A 242 3.62 -2.44 -2.11
N LEU A 243 2.77 -3.45 -1.91
CA LEU A 243 2.08 -3.68 -0.64
C LEU A 243 3.08 -3.94 0.50
N VAL A 244 4.13 -4.73 0.27
CA VAL A 244 5.17 -4.97 1.29
C VAL A 244 5.87 -3.67 1.66
N ILE A 245 6.39 -2.93 0.67
CA ILE A 245 7.11 -1.67 0.92
C ILE A 245 6.19 -0.64 1.59
N TYR A 246 4.93 -0.57 1.18
CA TYR A 246 3.92 0.29 1.80
C TYR A 246 3.74 -0.02 3.28
N ASN A 247 3.51 -1.30 3.62
CA ASN A 247 3.33 -1.71 5.02
C ASN A 247 4.61 -1.48 5.84
N ILE A 248 5.79 -1.73 5.26
CA ILE A 248 7.07 -1.43 5.91
C ILE A 248 7.20 0.06 6.21
N ILE A 249 6.91 0.94 5.25
CA ILE A 249 7.05 2.40 5.44
C ILE A 249 6.03 2.92 6.45
N LEU A 250 4.78 2.43 6.40
CA LEU A 250 3.76 2.80 7.38
C LEU A 250 4.14 2.39 8.81
N GLY A 251 4.61 1.15 8.97
CA GLY A 251 4.98 0.56 10.25
C GLY A 251 6.45 0.73 10.63
N ILE A 252 7.24 1.55 9.92
CA ILE A 252 8.70 1.56 10.11
C ILE A 252 9.11 2.02 11.51
N LYS A 253 8.26 2.79 12.21
CA LYS A 253 8.47 3.24 13.58
C LYS A 253 7.74 2.40 14.63
N ASP A 254 7.01 1.37 14.20
CA ASP A 254 6.26 0.47 15.09
C ASP A 254 7.25 -0.48 15.82
N PRO A 255 7.34 -0.40 17.16
CA PRO A 255 8.18 -1.27 17.97
C PRO A 255 7.92 -2.77 17.76
N SER A 256 6.69 -3.17 17.47
CA SER A 256 6.34 -4.58 17.24
C SER A 256 7.02 -5.17 15.99
N ASN A 257 7.45 -4.32 15.03
CA ASN A 257 8.23 -4.78 13.90
C ASN A 257 9.66 -5.17 14.27
N LEU A 258 10.14 -4.82 15.47
CA LEU A 258 11.42 -5.31 16.00
C LEU A 258 11.41 -6.84 16.17
N TYR A 259 10.23 -7.46 16.36
CA TYR A 259 10.04 -8.91 16.33
C TYR A 259 10.60 -9.57 15.05
N HIS A 260 10.62 -8.83 13.93
CA HIS A 260 11.09 -9.33 12.66
C HIS A 260 12.60 -9.20 12.46
N LEU A 261 13.32 -8.49 13.34
CA LEU A 261 14.75 -8.22 13.15
C LEU A 261 15.60 -9.48 13.25
N TYR A 262 16.59 -9.55 12.38
CA TYR A 262 17.66 -10.53 12.47
C TYR A 262 18.62 -10.15 13.60
N GLU A 263 19.25 -11.16 14.19
CA GLU A 263 20.09 -11.02 15.38
C GLU A 263 21.19 -9.95 15.22
N PHE A 264 21.79 -9.85 14.02
CA PHE A 264 22.84 -8.86 13.74
C PHE A 264 22.34 -7.40 13.68
N LEU A 265 21.02 -7.17 13.62
CA LEU A 265 20.36 -5.85 13.65
C LEU A 265 19.67 -5.57 15.00
N SER A 266 19.83 -6.45 16.00
CA SER A 266 19.13 -6.33 17.29
C SER A 266 19.45 -5.04 18.08
N GLY A 267 20.57 -4.39 17.79
CA GLY A 267 20.97 -3.11 18.38
C GLY A 267 20.35 -1.88 17.72
N PHE A 268 19.53 -2.04 16.68
CA PHE A 268 18.91 -0.93 15.96
C PHE A 268 17.93 -0.16 16.85
N SER A 269 18.00 1.17 16.81
CA SER A 269 17.06 2.05 17.50
C SER A 269 16.14 2.77 16.53
N LEU A 270 14.82 2.60 16.69
CA LEU A 270 13.81 3.28 15.87
C LEU A 270 13.85 4.81 16.03
N ALA A 271 14.29 5.30 17.19
CA ALA A 271 14.31 6.73 17.51
C ALA A 271 15.38 7.52 16.76
N SER A 272 16.49 6.88 16.38
CA SER A 272 17.61 7.54 15.69
C SER A 272 17.38 7.73 14.18
N MET A 273 16.32 7.11 13.63
CA MET A 273 16.01 7.14 12.21
C MET A 273 15.47 8.50 11.77
N SER A 274 16.18 9.13 10.84
CA SER A 274 15.73 10.36 10.18
C SER A 274 14.75 10.03 9.05
N SER A 275 13.53 10.57 9.16
CA SER A 275 12.54 10.56 8.07
C SER A 275 12.67 11.75 7.12
N ASN A 276 13.51 12.74 7.44
CA ASN A 276 13.70 13.92 6.60
C ASN A 276 14.59 13.59 5.40
N PHE A 277 14.12 13.93 4.19
CA PHE A 277 14.83 13.70 2.94
C PHE A 277 14.58 14.84 1.96
N PHE A 278 15.58 15.68 1.69
CA PHE A 278 15.47 16.85 0.81
C PHE A 278 14.30 17.81 1.19
N GLY A 279 14.06 18.02 2.48
CA GLY A 279 12.97 18.89 2.97
C GLY A 279 11.58 18.23 2.96
N LEU A 280 11.52 16.91 2.73
CA LEU A 280 10.31 16.11 2.79
C LEU A 280 10.37 15.18 3.99
N ASP A 281 9.31 15.15 4.81
CA ASP A 281 9.14 14.11 5.81
C ASP A 281 8.52 12.87 5.14
N LEU A 282 9.30 11.80 5.05
CA LEU A 282 8.93 10.56 4.37
C LEU A 282 7.78 9.82 5.03
N LEU A 283 7.45 10.13 6.29
CA LEU A 283 6.34 9.53 7.04
C LEU A 283 5.10 10.43 7.07
N SER A 284 5.12 11.54 6.33
CA SER A 284 3.97 12.43 6.16
C SER A 284 3.30 12.23 4.81
N ALA A 285 2.00 12.51 4.74
CA ALA A 285 1.23 12.56 3.49
C ALA A 285 0.82 14.01 3.17
N GLY A 286 0.70 14.33 1.88
CA GLY A 286 0.27 15.64 1.41
C GLY A 286 1.31 16.75 1.55
N GLY A 287 0.84 17.98 1.80
CA GLY A 287 1.68 19.18 1.89
C GLY A 287 2.27 19.65 0.55
N VAL A 288 2.94 20.80 0.56
CA VAL A 288 3.53 21.39 -0.66
C VAL A 288 4.66 20.51 -1.22
N ALA A 289 5.55 20.01 -0.35
CA ALA A 289 6.62 19.12 -0.76
C ALA A 289 6.10 17.80 -1.33
N GLY A 290 5.06 17.21 -0.72
CA GLY A 290 4.39 16.02 -1.25
C GLY A 290 3.67 16.27 -2.57
N ALA A 291 3.07 17.45 -2.78
CA ALA A 291 2.47 17.82 -4.07
C ALA A 291 3.53 17.93 -5.18
N ILE A 292 4.70 18.54 -4.90
CA ILE A 292 5.83 18.61 -5.83
C ILE A 292 6.32 17.21 -6.19
N LEU A 293 6.47 16.33 -5.19
CA LEU A 293 6.83 14.94 -5.40
C LEU A 293 5.79 14.24 -6.29
N ALA A 294 4.51 14.34 -5.96
CA ALA A 294 3.42 13.69 -6.67
C ALA A 294 3.37 14.08 -8.15
N VAL A 295 3.44 15.38 -8.46
CA VAL A 295 3.49 15.87 -9.84
C VAL A 295 4.73 15.36 -10.55
N SER A 296 5.89 15.38 -9.90
CA SER A 296 7.16 14.90 -10.47
C SER A 296 7.08 13.40 -10.82
N VAL A 297 6.59 12.56 -9.91
CA VAL A 297 6.39 11.13 -10.13
C VAL A 297 5.38 10.89 -11.25
N GLY A 298 4.27 11.62 -11.27
CA GLY A 298 3.27 11.55 -12.33
C GLY A 298 3.84 11.90 -13.71
N LEU A 299 4.67 12.94 -13.80
CA LEU A 299 5.36 13.32 -15.05
C LEU A 299 6.35 12.25 -15.51
N ILE A 300 7.14 11.69 -14.59
CA ILE A 300 8.05 10.58 -14.91
C ILE A 300 7.26 9.35 -15.38
N GLN A 301 6.11 9.05 -14.75
CA GLN A 301 5.21 7.97 -15.16
C GLN A 301 4.62 8.20 -16.54
N PHE A 302 4.21 9.43 -16.86
CA PHE A 302 3.76 9.80 -18.18
C PHE A 302 4.84 9.58 -19.24
N VAL A 303 6.07 10.01 -18.96
CA VAL A 303 7.22 9.80 -19.85
C VAL A 303 7.52 8.30 -20.04
N GLN A 304 7.50 7.52 -18.95
CA GLN A 304 7.71 6.08 -18.98
C GLN A 304 6.70 5.37 -19.90
N ILE A 305 5.41 5.69 -19.78
CA ILE A 305 4.35 5.11 -20.61
C ILE A 305 4.48 5.58 -22.05
N LYS A 306 4.77 6.86 -22.28
CA LYS A 306 4.95 7.37 -23.64
C LYS A 306 6.11 6.67 -24.35
N LEU A 307 7.21 6.38 -23.64
CA LEU A 307 8.36 5.65 -24.18
C LEU A 307 8.05 4.17 -24.47
N SER A 308 7.17 3.53 -23.69
CA SER A 308 6.77 2.13 -23.94
C SER A 308 5.79 2.00 -25.12
N LEU A 309 5.09 3.08 -25.48
CA LEU A 309 4.17 3.16 -26.62
C LEU A 309 4.81 3.72 -27.91
N ALA A 310 6.06 4.19 -27.85
CA ALA A 310 6.70 4.97 -28.92
C ALA A 310 7.04 4.19 -30.21
N ASP A 311 6.85 2.87 -30.27
CA ASP A 311 7.16 2.04 -31.45
C ASP A 311 6.06 2.08 -32.55
N LYS A 312 5.37 3.21 -32.67
CA LYS A 312 4.29 3.47 -33.65
C LYS A 312 4.77 3.71 -35.09
N LYS A 313 5.96 3.21 -35.49
CA LYS A 313 6.49 3.39 -36.86
C LYS A 313 6.10 2.28 -37.85
N ILE A 314 5.42 1.24 -37.40
CA ILE A 314 4.81 0.25 -38.29
C ILE A 314 3.29 0.48 -38.24
N THR A 315 2.66 0.53 -39.40
CA THR A 315 1.20 0.74 -39.59
C THR A 315 0.71 2.18 -39.57
N SER A 316 1.26 3.01 -40.46
CA SER A 316 0.44 3.93 -41.25
C SER A 316 0.27 3.36 -42.67
N SER A 317 -0.22 2.13 -42.80
CA SER A 317 -0.93 1.79 -44.04
C SER A 317 -2.28 2.47 -43.93
N LYS A 318 -2.48 3.49 -44.76
CA LYS A 318 -3.76 4.16 -44.95
C LYS A 318 -4.82 3.10 -45.27
N VAL A 319 -5.59 2.68 -44.27
CA VAL A 319 -6.93 2.17 -44.50
C VAL A 319 -7.84 3.29 -44.02
N VAL A 320 -8.27 4.10 -44.97
CA VAL A 320 -9.37 5.04 -44.78
C VAL A 320 -10.61 4.18 -44.58
N LEU A 321 -11.03 4.01 -43.34
CA LEU A 321 -12.38 3.54 -43.04
C LEU A 321 -13.17 4.73 -42.52
N GLU A 322 -14.17 5.11 -43.30
CA GLU A 322 -15.16 6.11 -42.94
C GLU A 322 -15.74 5.83 -41.55
N LYS A 323 -15.79 6.90 -40.77
CA LYS A 323 -16.29 6.88 -39.40
C LYS A 323 -17.82 6.88 -39.44
N LYS A 324 -18.45 5.72 -39.61
CA LYS A 324 -19.89 5.59 -39.35
C LYS A 324 -20.15 5.64 -37.84
N LYS A 325 -20.87 6.69 -37.45
CA LYS A 325 -21.44 6.88 -36.11
C LYS A 325 -22.66 5.97 -36.03
N ASP A 326 -22.54 4.81 -35.40
CA ASP A 326 -23.72 4.01 -35.05
C ASP A 326 -23.74 3.68 -33.56
N THR A 327 -24.88 4.07 -32.99
CA THR A 327 -25.26 4.02 -31.59
C THR A 327 -25.83 2.64 -31.33
N ASN A 328 -25.05 1.69 -30.80
CA ASN A 328 -25.61 0.43 -30.32
C ASN A 328 -24.88 -0.10 -29.08
N SER A 329 -25.68 -0.48 -28.09
CA SER A 329 -25.37 -0.51 -26.66
C SER A 329 -24.74 -1.82 -26.14
N TYR A 330 -24.11 -2.63 -26.99
CA TYR A 330 -23.59 -3.97 -26.62
C TYR A 330 -22.05 -4.11 -26.73
N SER A 331 -21.32 -3.03 -27.03
CA SER A 331 -19.86 -3.04 -27.20
C SER A 331 -19.06 -2.85 -25.89
N GLN A 332 -19.67 -3.07 -24.72
CA GLN A 332 -19.13 -2.61 -23.43
C GLN A 332 -18.21 -3.58 -22.68
N LEU A 333 -17.99 -4.81 -23.17
CA LEU A 333 -17.19 -5.81 -22.45
C LEU A 333 -15.69 -5.85 -22.82
N MET A 334 -15.27 -5.16 -23.88
CA MET A 334 -13.85 -4.88 -24.13
C MET A 334 -13.68 -3.38 -24.39
N PRO A 335 -12.88 -2.66 -23.58
CA PRO A 335 -12.60 -1.26 -23.84
C PRO A 335 -11.99 -1.09 -25.23
N ASP A 336 -12.46 -0.10 -25.98
CA ASP A 336 -11.85 0.31 -27.25
C ASP A 336 -10.32 0.46 -27.07
N PRO A 337 -9.47 -0.15 -27.94
CA PRO A 337 -8.02 0.01 -27.88
C PRO A 337 -7.56 1.48 -27.80
N GLU A 338 -8.30 2.42 -28.40
CA GLU A 338 -8.00 3.84 -28.27
C GLU A 338 -8.31 4.38 -26.87
N MET A 339 -9.40 3.94 -26.25
CA MET A 339 -9.76 4.30 -24.88
C MET A 339 -8.76 3.74 -23.88
N MET A 340 -8.35 2.49 -24.05
CA MET A 340 -7.33 1.85 -23.21
C MET A 340 -5.99 2.60 -23.31
N ASN A 341 -5.54 2.96 -24.52
CA ASN A 341 -4.33 3.76 -24.70
C ASN A 341 -4.41 5.14 -24.03
N LYS A 342 -5.56 5.82 -24.12
CA LYS A 342 -5.76 7.11 -23.44
C LYS A 342 -5.80 6.97 -21.92
N PHE A 343 -6.42 5.92 -21.40
CA PHE A 343 -6.43 5.63 -19.98
C PHE A 343 -5.01 5.33 -19.47
N MET A 344 -4.23 4.51 -20.18
CA MET A 344 -2.84 4.27 -19.84
C MET A 344 -2.01 5.56 -19.89
N LEU A 345 -2.17 6.38 -20.94
CA LEU A 345 -1.34 7.57 -21.13
C LEU A 345 -1.69 8.71 -20.16
N TYR A 346 -2.97 8.88 -19.79
CA TYR A 346 -3.40 10.03 -18.96
C TYR A 346 -4.03 9.62 -17.64
N GLY A 347 -4.84 8.56 -17.63
CA GLY A 347 -5.52 8.08 -16.43
C GLY A 347 -4.52 7.56 -15.39
N MET A 348 -3.66 6.62 -15.78
CA MET A 348 -2.67 6.02 -14.87
C MET A 348 -1.74 7.07 -14.23
N PRO A 349 -1.06 7.96 -14.98
CA PRO A 349 -0.24 9.01 -14.36
C PRO A 349 -1.03 9.91 -13.40
N SER A 350 -2.28 10.25 -13.73
CA SER A 350 -3.13 11.06 -12.84
C SER A 350 -3.43 10.33 -11.53
N MET A 351 -3.73 9.03 -11.59
CA MET A 351 -3.90 8.19 -10.40
C MET A 351 -2.61 8.12 -9.57
N VAL A 352 -1.44 8.04 -10.22
CA VAL A 352 -0.15 8.06 -9.52
C VAL A 352 0.06 9.38 -8.79
N VAL A 353 -0.32 10.51 -9.37
CA VAL A 353 -0.27 11.82 -8.68
C VAL A 353 -1.15 11.78 -7.43
N VAL A 354 -2.41 11.35 -7.56
CA VAL A 354 -3.33 11.28 -6.41
C VAL A 354 -2.77 10.37 -5.32
N PHE A 355 -2.38 9.14 -5.65
CA PHE A 355 -1.85 8.20 -4.66
C PHE A 355 -0.56 8.69 -4.00
N THR A 356 0.35 9.27 -4.79
CA THR A 356 1.61 9.81 -4.24
C THR A 356 1.37 10.98 -3.30
N PHE A 357 0.32 11.76 -3.52
CA PHE A 357 -0.06 12.84 -2.63
C PHE A 357 -0.78 12.35 -1.37
N THR A 358 -1.60 11.30 -1.46
CA THR A 358 -2.40 10.79 -0.34
C THR A 358 -1.66 9.81 0.57
N LEU A 359 -0.63 9.13 0.06
CA LEU A 359 0.17 8.17 0.82
C LEU A 359 1.41 8.84 1.43
N PHE A 360 2.08 8.14 2.35
CA PHE A 360 3.33 8.60 2.93
C PHE A 360 4.37 8.86 1.84
N ALA A 361 5.07 10.00 1.95
CA ALA A 361 5.98 10.48 0.93
C ALA A 361 7.12 9.48 0.61
N GLY A 362 7.53 8.64 1.56
CA GLY A 362 8.45 7.53 1.32
C GLY A 362 7.98 6.56 0.24
N VAL A 363 6.66 6.27 0.19
CA VAL A 363 6.04 5.44 -0.85
C VAL A 363 6.14 6.15 -2.21
N GLY A 364 5.98 7.48 -2.22
CA GLY A 364 6.18 8.32 -3.39
C GLY A 364 7.62 8.28 -3.92
N ILE A 365 8.61 8.33 -3.04
CA ILE A 365 10.04 8.18 -3.41
C ILE A 365 10.29 6.80 -4.01
N TYR A 366 9.77 5.74 -3.38
CA TYR A 366 9.85 4.38 -3.93
C TYR A 366 9.25 4.30 -5.34
N TRP A 367 8.04 4.86 -5.53
CA TRP A 367 7.37 4.85 -6.83
C TRP A 367 8.16 5.64 -7.87
N GLY A 368 8.58 6.87 -7.53
CA GLY A 368 9.39 7.72 -8.40
C GLY A 368 10.67 7.05 -8.85
N MET A 369 11.44 6.49 -7.91
CA MET A 369 12.69 5.81 -8.22
C MET A 369 12.48 4.53 -9.04
N SER A 370 11.42 3.77 -8.74
CA SER A 370 10.98 2.63 -9.55
C SER A 370 10.71 3.03 -11.00
N THR A 371 9.94 4.10 -11.19
CA THR A 371 9.55 4.57 -12.53
C THR A 371 10.74 5.14 -13.28
N LEU A 372 11.63 5.85 -12.60
CA LEU A 372 12.88 6.32 -13.19
C LEU A 372 13.75 5.16 -13.68
N PHE A 373 13.88 4.10 -12.88
CA PHE A 373 14.57 2.88 -13.29
C PHE A 373 13.90 2.25 -14.52
N MET A 374 12.56 2.18 -14.55
CA MET A 374 11.83 1.68 -15.71
C MET A 374 12.03 2.53 -16.97
N VAL A 375 12.12 3.86 -16.85
CA VAL A 375 12.46 4.74 -17.98
C VAL A 375 13.83 4.36 -18.52
N PHE A 376 14.84 4.24 -17.65
CA PHE A 376 16.18 3.83 -18.04
C PHE A 376 16.20 2.46 -18.72
N GLN A 377 15.51 1.47 -18.15
CA GLN A 377 15.36 0.14 -18.73
C GLN A 377 14.67 0.20 -20.11
N GLN A 378 13.59 0.98 -20.25
CA GLN A 378 12.88 1.15 -21.53
C GLN A 378 13.76 1.79 -22.60
N LEU A 379 14.60 2.76 -22.24
CA LEU A 379 15.56 3.37 -23.17
C LEU A 379 16.57 2.35 -23.69
N ILE A 380 17.12 1.50 -22.81
CA ILE A 380 18.03 0.41 -23.19
C ILE A 380 17.32 -0.59 -24.12
N VAL A 381 16.14 -1.07 -23.73
CA VAL A 381 15.37 -2.05 -24.52
C VAL A 381 15.00 -1.48 -25.89
N ASN A 382 14.58 -0.22 -25.97
CA ASN A 382 14.27 0.45 -27.23
C ASN A 382 15.51 0.61 -28.12
N LYS A 383 16.70 0.79 -27.53
CA LYS A 383 17.96 0.86 -28.28
C LYS A 383 18.37 -0.51 -28.83
N ILE A 384 18.24 -1.57 -28.03
CA ILE A 384 18.58 -2.94 -28.42
C ILE A 384 17.69 -3.43 -29.55
N LEU A 385 16.39 -3.13 -29.51
CA LEU A 385 15.40 -3.64 -30.48
C LEU A 385 15.26 -2.80 -31.75
N LYS A 386 15.89 -1.61 -31.81
CA LYS A 386 16.02 -0.83 -33.05
C LYS A 386 17.21 -1.26 -33.92
N LYS A 387 18.15 -2.01 -33.32
CA LYS A 387 19.14 -2.82 -34.05
C LYS A 387 18.45 -4.10 -34.51
#